data_AF-A0A6A5C8V7-F1
#
_entry.id   AF-A0A6A5C8V7-F1
#
_cell.length_a   1.000
_cell.length_b   1.000
_cell.length_c   1.000
_cell.angle_alpha   90.00
_cell.angle_beta   90.00
_cell.angle_gamma   90.00
#
_symmetry.space_group_name_H-M   'P 1'
#
loop_
_entity.id
_entity.type
_entity.pdbx_description
1 polymer ?
#
loop_
_entity_poly.entity_id
_entity_poly.type
_entity_poly.pdbx_seq_one_letter_code
_entity_poly.pdbx_strand_id
1 'polypeptide(L)'
;MNTKGDPLEYVCDDFKKDREIVLKAVKSYGHSLRYAHEDLKKDREIVLAATNSTGHALRYACDDFKKDREFVLQVVKMKHGGYALEYASDDLKKDREIVFEAVKSCGHALKHASDDLKKDRELVLEAVKSNGDALLYACDDYKNDRTIVREAIARSSSALKYASEKLQQDREFIAEAAFHIFVVKIMQYHSSEETPQEFVSNFRQRLQQLIDFILCNLFLDEDFVESIERLTCALRRFISCE
;
A
#
# COMPACT_ATOMS: atom_id res chain seq x y z
N MET A 1 4.48 12.87 -14.84
CA MET A 1 5.02 12.47 -16.17
C MET A 1 4.15 13.12 -17.23
N ASN A 2 4.80 13.53 -18.32
CA ASN A 2 4.35 14.50 -19.31
C ASN A 2 2.94 14.25 -19.89
N THR A 3 2.10 15.28 -19.81
CA THR A 3 0.86 15.44 -20.56
C THR A 3 1.17 15.57 -22.04
N LYS A 4 1.26 14.45 -22.76
CA LYS A 4 0.79 14.45 -24.15
C LYS A 4 -0.73 14.48 -24.04
N GLY A 5 -1.35 15.60 -24.43
CA GLY A 5 -2.79 15.81 -24.32
C GLY A 5 -3.57 14.61 -24.84
N ASP A 6 -4.65 14.29 -24.14
CA ASP A 6 -5.51 13.17 -24.50
C ASP A 6 -6.07 13.40 -25.92
N PRO A 7 -5.83 12.50 -26.89
CA PRO A 7 -6.29 12.71 -28.25
C PRO A 7 -7.80 12.99 -28.35
N LEU A 8 -8.61 12.41 -27.45
CA LEU A 8 -10.06 12.62 -27.46
C LEU A 8 -10.52 14.01 -26.98
N GLU A 9 -9.64 14.79 -26.35
CA GLU A 9 -9.96 16.14 -25.87
C GLU A 9 -10.17 17.14 -27.02
N TYR A 10 -9.35 17.03 -28.06
CA TYR A 10 -9.24 18.04 -29.13
C TYR A 10 -9.95 17.64 -30.43
N VAL A 11 -10.52 16.43 -30.49
CA VAL A 11 -11.24 15.94 -31.67
C VAL A 11 -12.70 16.39 -31.68
N CYS A 12 -13.32 16.42 -32.86
CA CYS A 12 -14.74 16.72 -33.01
C CYS A 12 -15.62 15.61 -32.40
N ASP A 13 -16.90 15.92 -32.17
CA ASP A 13 -17.82 15.01 -31.47
C ASP A 13 -18.11 13.72 -32.23
N ASP A 14 -17.95 13.71 -33.55
CA ASP A 14 -18.08 12.48 -34.36
C ASP A 14 -17.02 11.44 -33.94
N PHE A 15 -15.79 11.88 -33.68
CA PHE A 15 -14.72 10.98 -33.22
C PHE A 15 -14.89 10.53 -31.77
N LYS A 16 -15.60 11.30 -30.93
CA LYS A 16 -15.96 10.89 -29.56
C LYS A 16 -17.10 9.87 -29.52
N LYS A 17 -17.84 9.74 -30.62
CA LYS A 17 -18.89 8.73 -30.84
C LYS A 17 -18.38 7.50 -31.59
N ASP A 18 -17.26 7.62 -32.29
CA ASP A 18 -16.64 6.51 -32.99
C ASP A 18 -16.07 5.48 -31.99
N ARG A 19 -16.71 4.31 -31.96
CA ARG A 19 -16.38 3.21 -31.06
C ARG A 19 -14.93 2.76 -31.19
N GLU A 20 -14.42 2.63 -32.41
CA GLU A 20 -13.09 2.07 -32.64
C GLU A 20 -12.00 3.05 -32.19
N ILE A 21 -12.20 4.33 -32.48
CA ILE A 21 -11.29 5.40 -32.06
C ILE A 21 -11.26 5.52 -30.54
N VAL A 22 -12.44 5.55 -29.90
CA VAL A 22 -12.54 5.60 -28.44
C VAL A 22 -11.89 4.36 -27.80
N LEU A 23 -12.13 3.16 -28.33
CA LEU A 23 -11.53 1.93 -27.81
C LEU A 23 -9.99 1.95 -27.88
N LYS A 24 -9.42 2.45 -28.97
CA LYS A 24 -7.94 2.61 -29.11
C LYS A 24 -7.40 3.65 -28.13
N ALA A 25 -8.11 4.75 -27.93
CA ALA A 25 -7.72 5.80 -26.99
C ALA A 25 -7.71 5.28 -25.54
N VAL A 26 -8.81 4.65 -25.08
CA VAL A 26 -8.91 4.18 -23.68
C VAL A 26 -7.93 3.05 -23.35
N LYS A 27 -7.55 2.22 -24.33
CA LYS A 27 -6.48 1.21 -24.15
C LYS A 27 -5.11 1.84 -23.91
N SER A 28 -4.86 2.98 -24.53
CA SER A 28 -3.60 3.72 -24.38
C SER A 28 -3.60 4.57 -23.11
N TYR A 29 -4.75 5.18 -22.80
CA TYR A 29 -4.93 6.05 -21.65
C TYR A 29 -6.35 5.93 -21.09
N GLY A 30 -6.53 5.19 -20.00
CA GLY A 30 -7.88 4.89 -19.48
C GLY A 30 -8.72 6.13 -19.11
N HIS A 31 -8.10 7.27 -18.80
CA HIS A 31 -8.82 8.52 -18.53
C HIS A 31 -9.48 9.14 -19.78
N SER A 32 -9.16 8.68 -20.99
CA SER A 32 -9.82 9.09 -22.23
C SER A 32 -11.33 8.84 -22.23
N LEU A 33 -11.81 7.91 -21.40
CA LEU A 33 -13.23 7.63 -21.23
C LEU A 33 -14.03 8.89 -20.83
N ARG A 34 -13.40 9.89 -20.19
CA ARG A 34 -14.05 11.16 -19.82
C ARG A 34 -14.66 11.90 -21.00
N TYR A 35 -14.06 11.78 -22.19
CA TYR A 35 -14.44 12.49 -23.41
C TYR A 35 -15.33 11.66 -24.33
N ALA A 36 -15.46 10.36 -24.09
CA ALA A 36 -16.31 9.50 -24.89
C ALA A 36 -17.79 9.93 -24.79
N HIS A 37 -18.55 9.67 -25.85
CA HIS A 37 -20.00 9.86 -25.83
C HIS A 37 -20.66 9.02 -24.73
N GLU A 38 -21.79 9.47 -24.19
CA GLU A 38 -22.49 8.81 -23.09
C GLU A 38 -22.88 7.35 -23.39
N ASP A 39 -23.21 7.05 -24.65
CA ASP A 39 -23.51 5.67 -25.06
C ASP A 39 -22.28 4.75 -24.95
N LEU A 40 -21.08 5.28 -25.20
CA LEU A 40 -19.83 4.52 -25.08
C LEU A 40 -19.37 4.37 -23.62
N LYS A 41 -19.80 5.27 -22.73
CA LYS A 41 -19.62 5.13 -21.27
C LYS A 41 -20.53 4.04 -20.67
N LYS A 42 -21.50 3.56 -21.45
CA LYS A 42 -22.36 2.40 -21.15
C LYS A 42 -21.89 1.12 -21.87
N ASP A 43 -20.92 1.21 -22.78
CA ASP A 43 -20.35 0.04 -23.45
C ASP A 43 -19.38 -0.68 -22.50
N ARG A 44 -19.77 -1.89 -22.08
CA ARG A 44 -19.00 -2.71 -21.14
C ARG A 44 -17.57 -2.96 -21.61
N GLU A 45 -17.35 -3.21 -22.90
CA GLU A 45 -16.01 -3.52 -23.42
C GLU A 45 -15.09 -2.30 -23.33
N ILE A 46 -15.61 -1.12 -23.68
CA ILE A 46 -14.85 0.14 -23.63
C ILE A 46 -14.52 0.49 -22.19
N VAL A 47 -15.49 0.40 -21.28
CA VAL A 47 -15.25 0.70 -19.87
C VAL A 47 -14.26 -0.29 -19.26
N LEU A 48 -14.37 -1.59 -19.54
CA LEU A 48 -13.38 -2.58 -19.07
C LEU A 48 -11.98 -2.31 -19.63
N ALA A 49 -11.87 -1.94 -20.90
CA ALA A 49 -10.58 -1.59 -21.49
C ALA A 49 -9.96 -0.36 -20.80
N ALA A 50 -10.78 0.65 -20.48
CA ALA A 50 -10.36 1.84 -19.75
C ALA A 50 -9.92 1.50 -18.31
N THR A 51 -10.70 0.70 -17.58
CA THR A 51 -10.41 0.32 -16.20
C THR A 51 -9.22 -0.61 -16.06
N ASN A 52 -8.94 -1.42 -17.09
CA ASN A 52 -7.75 -2.26 -17.13
C ASN A 52 -6.45 -1.44 -17.24
N SER A 53 -6.52 -0.26 -17.85
CA SER A 53 -5.41 0.72 -17.86
C SER A 53 -5.26 1.41 -16.49
N THR A 54 -6.36 1.88 -15.91
CA THR A 54 -6.39 2.51 -14.58
C THR A 54 -7.76 2.35 -13.91
N GLY A 55 -7.79 1.88 -12.65
CA GLY A 55 -9.04 1.75 -11.89
C GLY A 55 -9.82 3.08 -11.74
N HIS A 56 -9.13 4.22 -11.80
CA HIS A 56 -9.77 5.56 -11.76
C HIS A 56 -10.67 5.83 -12.97
N ALA A 57 -10.55 5.07 -14.07
CA ALA A 57 -11.41 5.23 -15.23
C ALA A 57 -12.90 4.96 -14.89
N LEU A 58 -13.18 4.16 -13.85
CA LEU A 58 -14.55 3.88 -13.38
C LEU A 58 -15.33 5.16 -13.03
N ARG A 59 -14.65 6.24 -12.65
CA ARG A 59 -15.23 7.57 -12.45
C ARG A 59 -16.12 8.02 -13.61
N TYR A 60 -15.71 7.72 -14.84
CA TYR A 60 -16.33 8.19 -16.07
C TYR A 60 -17.33 7.19 -16.66
N ALA A 61 -17.45 6.00 -16.09
CA ALA A 61 -18.48 5.04 -16.45
C ALA A 61 -19.87 5.56 -16.04
N CYS A 62 -20.91 5.03 -16.66
CA CYS A 62 -22.28 5.28 -16.20
C CYS A 62 -22.49 4.74 -14.77
N ASP A 63 -23.50 5.26 -14.08
CA ASP A 63 -23.75 4.90 -12.68
C ASP A 63 -24.20 3.44 -12.50
N ASP A 64 -24.76 2.83 -13.55
CA ASP A 64 -25.13 1.40 -13.52
C ASP A 64 -23.90 0.52 -13.28
N PHE A 65 -22.77 0.82 -13.92
CA PHE A 65 -21.51 0.08 -13.69
C PHE A 65 -20.90 0.32 -12.31
N LYS A 66 -21.14 1.47 -11.69
CA LYS A 66 -20.65 1.77 -10.33
C LYS A 66 -21.46 1.05 -9.25
N LYS A 67 -22.66 0.60 -9.58
CA LYS A 67 -23.58 -0.15 -8.71
C LYS A 67 -23.60 -1.64 -9.02
N ASP A 68 -23.18 -2.04 -10.22
CA ASP A 68 -23.05 -3.43 -10.62
C ASP A 68 -21.91 -4.11 -9.83
N ARG A 69 -22.31 -4.96 -8.89
CA ARG A 69 -21.41 -5.72 -8.03
C ARG A 69 -20.42 -6.57 -8.83
N GLU A 70 -20.89 -7.31 -9.83
CA GLU A 70 -20.05 -8.23 -10.60
C GLU A 70 -19.06 -7.46 -11.47
N PHE A 71 -19.51 -6.36 -12.07
CA PHE A 71 -18.64 -5.48 -12.83
C PHE A 71 -17.53 -4.87 -11.95
N VAL A 72 -17.88 -4.28 -10.81
CA VAL A 72 -16.90 -3.68 -9.90
C VAL A 72 -15.94 -4.74 -9.37
N LEU A 73 -16.43 -5.93 -8.99
CA LEU A 73 -15.58 -7.04 -8.54
C LEU A 73 -14.58 -7.46 -9.64
N GLN A 74 -15.03 -7.52 -10.89
CA GLN A 74 -14.14 -7.81 -12.03
C GLN A 74 -13.06 -6.73 -12.17
N VAL A 75 -13.42 -5.45 -12.02
CA VAL A 75 -12.49 -4.32 -12.13
C VAL A 75 -11.46 -4.32 -11.00
N VAL A 76 -11.86 -4.50 -9.73
CA VAL A 76 -10.92 -4.45 -8.59
C VAL A 76 -9.89 -5.59 -8.61
N LYS A 77 -10.24 -6.74 -9.21
CA LYS A 77 -9.33 -7.88 -9.40
C LYS A 77 -8.28 -7.64 -10.49
N MET A 78 -8.40 -6.58 -11.29
CA MET A 78 -7.40 -6.23 -12.30
C MET A 78 -6.12 -5.67 -11.65
N LYS A 79 -5.00 -5.74 -12.38
CA LYS A 79 -3.67 -5.32 -11.89
C LYS A 79 -3.64 -3.88 -11.32
N HIS A 80 -4.45 -2.97 -11.88
CA HIS A 80 -4.53 -1.57 -11.48
C HIS A 80 -5.93 -1.18 -10.95
N GLY A 81 -6.69 -2.19 -10.52
CA GLY A 81 -8.10 -2.08 -10.15
C GLY A 81 -8.35 -1.49 -8.76
N GLY A 82 -7.37 -1.51 -7.84
CA GLY A 82 -7.59 -1.10 -6.44
C GLY A 82 -8.19 0.29 -6.26
N TYR A 83 -7.89 1.25 -7.14
CA TYR A 83 -8.46 2.61 -7.09
C TYR A 83 -9.92 2.72 -7.57
N ALA A 84 -10.46 1.67 -8.20
CA ALA A 84 -11.86 1.68 -8.65
C ALA A 84 -12.85 1.77 -7.49
N LEU A 85 -12.48 1.26 -6.30
CA LEU A 85 -13.31 1.32 -5.11
C LEU A 85 -13.73 2.75 -4.73
N GLU A 86 -12.92 3.76 -5.05
CA GLU A 86 -13.25 5.17 -4.83
C GLU A 86 -14.59 5.57 -5.48
N TYR A 87 -14.83 5.06 -6.69
CA TYR A 87 -15.96 5.43 -7.54
C TYR A 87 -17.10 4.41 -7.52
N ALA A 88 -16.92 3.29 -6.82
CA ALA A 88 -18.01 2.36 -6.56
C ALA A 88 -19.08 3.01 -5.68
N SER A 89 -20.31 2.51 -5.79
CA SER A 89 -21.42 2.94 -4.93
C SER A 89 -21.15 2.64 -3.45
N ASP A 90 -21.80 3.38 -2.55
CA ASP A 90 -21.58 3.24 -1.10
C ASP A 90 -21.96 1.86 -0.56
N ASP A 91 -22.89 1.17 -1.22
CA ASP A 91 -23.24 -0.21 -0.87
C ASP A 91 -22.10 -1.18 -1.21
N LEU A 92 -21.42 -1.00 -2.35
CA LEU A 92 -20.26 -1.81 -2.72
C LEU A 92 -19.01 -1.48 -1.89
N LYS A 93 -18.91 -0.26 -1.33
CA LYS A 93 -17.87 0.10 -0.35
C LYS A 93 -18.07 -0.56 1.02
N LYS A 94 -19.24 -1.16 1.26
CA LYS A 94 -19.55 -2.01 2.42
C LYS A 94 -19.43 -3.50 2.08
N ASP A 95 -19.30 -3.87 0.81
CA ASP A 95 -19.09 -5.25 0.40
C ASP A 95 -17.67 -5.68 0.75
N ARG A 96 -17.56 -6.58 1.72
CA ARG A 96 -16.28 -7.06 2.23
C ARG A 96 -15.41 -7.69 1.14
N GLU A 97 -15.99 -8.47 0.22
CA GLU A 97 -15.22 -9.16 -0.82
C GLU A 97 -14.60 -8.16 -1.79
N ILE A 98 -15.39 -7.18 -2.25
CA ILE A 98 -14.92 -6.13 -3.16
C ILE A 98 -13.81 -5.32 -2.51
N VAL A 99 -14.02 -4.89 -1.26
CA VAL A 99 -13.02 -4.10 -0.54
C VAL A 99 -11.74 -4.90 -0.31
N PHE A 100 -11.85 -6.17 0.06
CA PHE A 100 -10.70 -7.04 0.30
C PHE A 100 -9.84 -7.21 -0.97
N GLU A 101 -10.47 -7.46 -2.12
CA GLU A 101 -9.75 -7.56 -3.41
C GLU A 101 -9.13 -6.22 -3.83
N ALA A 102 -9.84 -5.11 -3.60
CA ALA A 102 -9.31 -3.78 -3.89
C ALA A 102 -8.08 -3.45 -3.03
N VAL A 103 -8.12 -3.79 -1.74
CA VAL A 103 -7.04 -3.60 -0.77
C VAL A 103 -5.82 -4.45 -1.11
N LYS A 104 -6.03 -5.70 -1.52
CA LYS A 104 -4.96 -6.58 -1.99
C LYS A 104 -4.22 -6.00 -3.19
N SER A 105 -4.96 -5.40 -4.14
CA SER A 105 -4.38 -4.69 -5.29
C SER A 105 -3.68 -3.38 -4.87
N CYS A 106 -4.27 -2.63 -3.96
CA CYS A 106 -3.74 -1.35 -3.47
C CYS A 106 -4.16 -1.09 -2.02
N GLY A 107 -3.22 -1.14 -1.07
CA GLY A 107 -3.52 -0.91 0.35
C GLY A 107 -4.23 0.42 0.66
N HIS A 108 -4.03 1.48 -0.15
CA HIS A 108 -4.75 2.75 0.02
C HIS A 108 -6.25 2.68 -0.27
N ALA A 109 -6.74 1.61 -0.91
CA ALA A 109 -8.16 1.40 -1.13
C ALA A 109 -8.97 1.36 0.18
N LEU A 110 -8.32 1.01 1.31
CA LEU A 110 -8.91 1.05 2.65
C LEU A 110 -9.55 2.40 2.99
N LYS A 111 -9.03 3.51 2.46
CA LYS A 111 -9.60 4.86 2.61
C LYS A 111 -11.09 4.92 2.26
N HIS A 112 -11.48 4.18 1.22
CA HIS A 112 -12.82 4.22 0.63
C HIS A 112 -13.75 3.15 1.19
N ALA A 113 -13.24 2.23 2.01
CA ALA A 113 -14.06 1.26 2.71
C ALA A 113 -14.99 1.96 3.71
N SER A 114 -16.11 1.32 4.01
CA SER A 114 -16.96 1.73 5.13
C SER A 114 -16.23 1.68 6.48
N ASP A 115 -16.68 2.46 7.45
CA ASP A 115 -16.04 2.55 8.76
C ASP A 115 -16.10 1.23 9.54
N ASP A 116 -17.12 0.40 9.29
CA ASP A 116 -17.21 -0.96 9.84
C ASP A 116 -16.09 -1.86 9.30
N LEU A 117 -15.79 -1.79 8.00
CA LEU A 117 -14.71 -2.56 7.38
C LEU A 117 -13.33 -2.04 7.77
N LYS A 118 -13.17 -0.76 8.09
CA LYS A 118 -11.92 -0.23 8.68
C LYS A 118 -11.63 -0.74 10.08
N LYS A 119 -12.63 -1.35 10.73
CA LYS A 119 -12.48 -2.07 12.01
C LYS A 119 -12.29 -3.57 11.82
N ASP A 120 -12.36 -4.10 10.59
CA ASP A 120 -12.00 -5.50 10.32
C ASP A 120 -10.48 -5.66 10.37
N ARG A 121 -10.02 -6.42 11.38
CA ARG A 121 -8.59 -6.65 11.63
C ARG A 121 -7.90 -7.29 10.43
N GLU A 122 -8.53 -8.28 9.81
CA GLU A 122 -7.93 -9.04 8.72
C GLU A 122 -7.75 -8.13 7.49
N LEU A 123 -8.77 -7.33 7.20
CA LEU A 123 -8.77 -6.40 6.08
C LEU A 123 -7.72 -5.28 6.28
N VAL A 124 -7.61 -4.73 7.50
CA VAL A 124 -6.59 -3.72 7.82
C VAL A 124 -5.18 -4.30 7.73
N LEU A 125 -4.96 -5.52 8.24
CA LEU A 125 -3.66 -6.19 8.13
C LEU A 125 -3.27 -6.41 6.66
N GLU A 126 -4.20 -6.84 5.82
CA GLU A 126 -3.94 -7.00 4.38
C GLU A 126 -3.59 -5.67 3.71
N ALA A 127 -4.30 -4.59 4.08
CA ALA A 127 -4.01 -3.24 3.59
C ALA A 127 -2.60 -2.78 3.96
N VAL A 128 -2.23 -2.99 5.22
CA VAL A 128 -0.93 -2.62 5.76
C VAL A 128 0.20 -3.44 5.12
N LYS A 129 -0.01 -4.74 4.88
CA LYS A 129 0.94 -5.61 4.16
C LYS A 129 1.15 -5.16 2.71
N SER A 130 0.07 -4.75 2.04
CA SER A 130 0.11 -4.23 0.67
C SER A 130 0.81 -2.87 0.62
N ASN A 131 0.51 -1.97 1.55
CA ASN A 131 1.17 -0.68 1.70
C ASN A 131 1.11 -0.21 3.16
N GLY A 132 2.27 -0.06 3.82
CA GLY A 132 2.35 0.33 5.23
C GLY A 132 1.67 1.67 5.55
N ASP A 133 1.64 2.60 4.59
CA ASP A 133 0.95 3.89 4.76
C ASP A 133 -0.58 3.77 4.84
N ALA A 134 -1.15 2.59 4.51
CA ALA A 134 -2.58 2.32 4.69
C ALA A 134 -3.03 2.41 6.16
N LEU A 135 -2.10 2.32 7.12
CA LEU A 135 -2.37 2.54 8.54
C LEU A 135 -3.07 3.89 8.82
N LEU A 136 -2.83 4.91 8.00
CA LEU A 136 -3.52 6.20 8.09
C LEU A 136 -5.04 6.06 8.11
N TYR A 137 -5.57 5.09 7.36
CA TYR A 137 -7.00 4.89 7.15
C TYR A 137 -7.62 3.85 8.10
N ALA A 138 -6.81 3.16 8.91
CA ALA A 138 -7.31 2.27 9.94
C ALA A 138 -8.00 3.05 11.07
N CYS A 139 -8.86 2.37 11.84
CA CYS A 139 -9.42 2.95 13.05
C CYS A 139 -8.33 3.20 14.13
N ASP A 140 -8.63 4.07 15.08
CA ASP A 140 -7.66 4.48 16.10
C ASP A 140 -7.21 3.32 17.00
N ASP A 141 -8.05 2.29 17.19
CA ASP A 141 -7.67 1.08 17.92
C ASP A 141 -6.47 0.39 17.25
N TYR A 142 -6.43 0.33 15.91
CA TYR A 142 -5.34 -0.29 15.17
C TYR A 142 -4.12 0.63 15.01
N LYS A 143 -4.30 1.94 15.11
CA LYS A 143 -3.17 2.89 15.26
C LYS A 143 -2.51 2.80 16.64
N ASN A 144 -3.22 2.25 17.63
CA ASN A 144 -2.70 1.94 18.96
C ASN A 144 -2.21 0.48 19.10
N ASP A 145 -2.50 -0.39 18.14
CA ASP A 145 -2.10 -1.80 18.17
C ASP A 145 -0.62 -1.94 17.77
N ARG A 146 0.26 -2.21 18.75
CA ARG A 146 1.70 -2.42 18.54
C ARG A 146 1.98 -3.43 17.40
N THR A 147 1.17 -4.47 17.24
CA THR A 147 1.38 -5.51 16.21
C THR A 147 1.13 -4.99 14.81
N ILE A 148 -0.01 -4.30 14.61
CA ILE A 148 -0.37 -3.76 13.28
C ILE A 148 0.58 -2.63 12.91
N VAL A 149 0.88 -1.74 13.86
CA VAL A 149 1.82 -0.64 13.63
C VAL A 149 3.22 -1.16 13.30
N ARG A 150 3.70 -2.22 13.97
CA ARG A 150 4.98 -2.86 13.63
C ARG A 150 5.01 -3.38 12.21
N GLU A 151 3.94 -4.08 11.77
CA GLU A 151 3.82 -4.57 10.39
C GLU A 151 3.83 -3.40 9.38
N ALA A 152 3.12 -2.31 9.70
CA ALA A 152 3.08 -1.11 8.86
C ALA A 152 4.45 -0.47 8.70
N ILE A 153 5.17 -0.31 9.81
CA ILE A 153 6.52 0.25 9.83
C ILE A 153 7.51 -0.64 9.05
N ALA A 154 7.35 -1.96 9.14
CA ALA A 154 8.17 -2.91 8.41
C ALA A 154 7.97 -2.83 6.88
N ARG A 155 6.77 -2.41 6.42
CA ARG A 155 6.49 -2.15 4.99
C ARG A 155 6.87 -0.73 4.56
N SER A 156 6.57 0.25 5.40
CA SER A 156 6.83 1.67 5.16
C SER A 156 7.25 2.33 6.47
N SER A 157 8.53 2.68 6.60
CA SER A 157 9.03 3.31 7.83
C SER A 157 8.35 4.65 8.14
N SER A 158 7.79 5.33 7.13
CA SER A 158 6.99 6.54 7.33
C SER A 158 5.63 6.28 7.98
N ALA A 159 5.17 5.03 8.07
CA ALA A 159 3.90 4.69 8.70
C ALA A 159 3.86 5.00 10.20
N LEU A 160 5.03 5.13 10.87
CA LEU A 160 5.12 5.50 12.29
C LEU A 160 4.40 6.83 12.59
N LYS A 161 4.39 7.79 11.65
CA LYS A 161 3.69 9.08 11.81
C LYS A 161 2.17 8.94 11.93
N TYR A 162 1.62 7.79 11.53
CA TYR A 162 0.19 7.47 11.59
C TYR A 162 -0.18 6.63 12.82
N ALA A 163 0.81 6.14 13.58
CA ALA A 163 0.55 5.50 14.85
C ALA A 163 -0.05 6.49 15.84
N SER A 164 -0.65 6.01 16.91
CA SER A 164 -1.12 6.84 18.00
C SER A 164 0.01 7.65 18.65
N GLU A 165 -0.31 8.82 19.21
CA GLU A 165 0.65 9.62 19.98
C GLU A 165 1.31 8.82 21.11
N LYS A 166 0.55 7.92 21.73
CA LYS A 166 1.05 7.00 22.76
C LYS A 166 2.21 6.15 22.25
N LEU A 167 2.06 5.51 21.09
CA LEU A 167 3.14 4.69 20.49
C LEU A 167 4.26 5.54 19.91
N GLN A 168 3.97 6.74 19.42
CA GLN A 168 5.01 7.67 18.94
C GLN A 168 5.90 8.22 20.06
N GLN A 169 5.45 8.21 21.30
CA GLN A 169 6.22 8.63 22.48
C GLN A 169 6.78 7.45 23.29
N ASP A 170 6.37 6.23 22.94
CA ASP A 170 6.81 4.99 23.57
C ASP A 170 8.21 4.64 23.10
N ARG A 171 9.21 4.99 23.92
CA ARG A 171 10.63 4.84 23.57
C ARG A 171 11.04 3.39 23.36
N GLU A 172 10.46 2.48 24.16
CA GLU A 172 10.68 1.04 24.03
C GLU A 172 10.19 0.55 22.67
N PHE A 173 8.96 0.93 22.29
CA PHE A 173 8.38 0.59 21.00
C PHE A 173 9.18 1.19 19.83
N ILE A 174 9.62 2.45 19.92
CA ILE A 174 10.42 3.09 18.88
C ILE A 174 11.76 2.38 18.70
N ALA A 175 12.42 2.00 19.80
CA ALA A 175 13.67 1.25 19.76
C ALA A 175 13.48 -0.13 19.13
N GLU A 176 12.42 -0.84 19.51
CA GLU A 176 12.05 -2.14 18.94
C GLU A 176 11.77 -2.03 17.43
N ALA A 177 10.98 -1.03 17.03
CA ALA A 177 10.64 -0.78 15.63
C ALA A 177 11.89 -0.42 14.80
N ALA A 178 12.77 0.44 15.32
CA ALA A 178 14.02 0.81 14.66
C ALA A 178 14.93 -0.40 14.45
N PHE A 179 15.05 -1.27 15.46
CA PHE A 179 15.80 -2.51 15.39
C PHE A 179 15.20 -3.48 14.35
N HIS A 180 13.88 -3.67 14.37
CA HIS A 180 13.20 -4.54 13.42
C HIS A 180 13.37 -4.06 11.96
N ILE A 181 13.21 -2.76 11.70
CA ILE A 181 13.46 -2.18 10.36
C ILE A 181 14.89 -2.43 9.93
N PHE A 182 15.86 -2.24 10.82
CA PHE A 182 17.27 -2.43 10.52
C PHE A 182 17.59 -3.88 10.12
N VAL A 183 17.12 -4.85 10.91
CA VAL A 183 17.33 -6.27 10.62
C VAL A 183 16.65 -6.65 9.31
N VAL A 184 15.38 -6.29 9.11
CA VAL A 184 14.64 -6.61 7.87
C VAL A 184 15.29 -5.98 6.65
N LYS A 185 15.71 -4.70 6.72
CA LYS A 185 16.36 -4.03 5.60
C LYS A 185 17.69 -4.68 5.26
N ILE A 186 18.55 -5.02 6.22
CA ILE A 186 19.84 -5.65 5.88
C ILE A 186 19.64 -7.06 5.32
N MET A 187 18.69 -7.84 5.86
CA MET A 187 18.39 -9.17 5.30
C MET A 187 17.85 -9.09 3.87
N GLN A 188 17.20 -7.99 3.48
CA GLN A 188 16.75 -7.73 2.10
C GLN A 188 17.84 -7.12 1.20
N TYR A 189 18.83 -6.42 1.77
CA TYR A 189 19.92 -5.72 1.09
C TYR A 189 21.27 -6.46 1.21
N HIS A 190 21.29 -7.78 1.01
CA HIS A 190 22.54 -8.44 0.67
C HIS A 190 22.92 -8.00 -0.75
N SER A 191 24.01 -7.24 -0.90
CA SER A 191 24.56 -6.96 -2.22
C SER A 191 24.99 -8.28 -2.84
N SER A 192 24.62 -8.56 -4.10
CA SER A 192 25.09 -9.78 -4.80
C SER A 192 26.61 -9.84 -4.98
N GLU A 193 27.33 -8.77 -4.61
CA GLU A 193 28.78 -8.62 -4.73
C GLU A 193 29.54 -8.78 -3.40
N GLU A 194 28.86 -8.82 -2.24
CA GLU A 194 29.54 -9.00 -0.94
C GLU A 194 29.82 -10.49 -0.68
N THR A 195 31.05 -10.80 -0.26
CA THR A 195 31.33 -12.14 0.27
C THR A 195 30.64 -12.33 1.63
N PRO A 196 30.34 -13.57 2.05
CA PRO A 196 29.71 -13.82 3.36
C PRO A 196 30.47 -13.15 4.51
N GLN A 197 31.80 -13.17 4.49
CA GLN A 197 32.65 -12.56 5.52
C GLN A 197 32.56 -11.03 5.56
N GLU A 198 32.50 -10.38 4.39
CA GLU A 198 32.31 -8.93 4.30
C GLU A 198 30.91 -8.51 4.76
N PHE A 199 29.88 -9.26 4.37
CA PHE A 199 28.50 -9.04 4.85
C PHE A 199 28.42 -9.13 6.38
N VAL A 200 29.02 -10.18 6.97
CA VAL A 200 29.11 -10.36 8.43
C VAL A 200 29.76 -9.16 9.11
N SER A 201 30.91 -8.70 8.59
CA SER A 201 31.65 -7.57 9.15
C SER A 201 30.83 -6.26 9.08
N ASN A 202 30.28 -5.97 7.90
CA ASN A 202 29.45 -4.79 7.65
C ASN A 202 28.17 -4.79 8.49
N PHE A 203 27.51 -5.94 8.62
CA PHE A 203 26.34 -6.11 9.47
C PHE A 203 26.67 -5.81 10.93
N ARG A 204 27.77 -6.38 11.47
CA ARG A 204 28.19 -6.13 12.85
C ARG A 204 28.48 -4.65 13.10
N GLN A 205 29.16 -3.98 12.19
CA GLN A 205 29.49 -2.57 12.33
C GLN A 205 28.22 -1.70 12.34
N ARG A 206 27.32 -1.92 11.38
CA ARG A 206 26.05 -1.18 11.29
C ARG A 206 25.14 -1.47 12.50
N LEU A 207 25.14 -2.71 13.00
CA LEU A 207 24.35 -3.12 14.16
C LEU A 207 24.87 -2.42 15.42
N GLN A 208 26.19 -2.36 15.60
CA GLN A 208 26.79 -1.62 16.71
C GLN A 208 26.44 -0.13 16.65
N GLN A 209 26.54 0.49 15.47
CA GLN A 209 26.17 1.90 15.30
C GLN A 209 24.69 2.17 15.65
N LEU A 210 23.78 1.24 15.30
CA LEU A 210 22.38 1.37 15.66
C LEU A 210 22.16 1.23 17.17
N ILE A 211 22.82 0.26 17.81
CA ILE A 211 22.74 0.07 19.27
C ILE A 211 23.26 1.32 19.97
N ASP A 212 24.43 1.81 19.59
CA ASP A 212 25.01 3.04 20.16
C ASP A 212 24.04 4.23 19.99
N PHE A 213 23.40 4.35 18.81
CA PHE A 213 22.40 5.38 18.56
C PHE A 213 21.17 5.23 19.47
N ILE A 214 20.64 4.01 19.64
CA ILE A 214 19.47 3.72 20.48
C ILE A 214 19.80 4.03 21.95
N LEU A 215 20.93 3.55 22.46
CA LEU A 215 21.37 3.76 23.84
C LEU A 215 21.61 5.25 24.14
N CYS A 216 22.26 5.97 23.22
CA CYS A 216 22.56 7.39 23.43
C CYS A 216 21.33 8.30 23.37
N ASN A 217 20.28 7.93 22.61
CA ASN A 217 19.18 8.86 22.30
C ASN A 217 17.84 8.51 22.97
N LEU A 218 17.62 7.27 23.42
CA LEU A 218 16.29 6.84 23.89
C LEU A 218 16.17 6.62 25.41
N PHE A 219 17.26 6.72 26.20
CA PHE A 219 17.24 6.51 27.68
C PHE A 219 16.29 5.38 28.10
N LEU A 220 16.59 4.18 27.61
CA LEU A 220 15.78 2.97 27.84
C LEU A 220 16.10 2.39 29.21
N ASP A 221 15.19 1.59 29.77
CA ASP A 221 15.46 0.89 31.02
C ASP A 221 16.58 -0.17 30.87
N GLU A 222 17.22 -0.53 31.99
CA GLU A 222 18.34 -1.47 31.98
C GLU A 222 17.94 -2.86 31.47
N ASP A 223 16.71 -3.32 31.74
CA ASP A 223 16.22 -4.64 31.33
C ASP A 223 16.06 -4.75 29.80
N PHE A 224 15.62 -3.67 29.16
CA PHE A 224 15.45 -3.56 27.71
C PHE A 224 16.80 -3.41 27.01
N VAL A 225 17.72 -2.62 27.58
CA VAL A 225 19.11 -2.56 27.13
C VAL A 225 19.73 -3.95 27.16
N GLU A 226 19.58 -4.68 28.26
CA GLU A 226 20.09 -6.04 28.40
C GLU A 226 19.43 -6.99 27.38
N SER A 227 18.14 -6.81 27.08
CA SER A 227 17.43 -7.59 26.06
C SER A 227 17.96 -7.35 24.63
N ILE A 228 18.24 -6.09 24.27
CA ILE A 228 18.88 -5.74 22.99
C ILE A 228 20.31 -6.30 22.94
N GLU A 229 21.08 -6.19 24.02
CA GLU A 229 22.44 -6.74 24.10
C GLU A 229 22.45 -8.27 23.97
N ARG A 230 21.49 -8.97 24.60
CA ARG A 230 21.32 -10.42 24.47
C ARG A 230 20.95 -10.81 23.05
N LEU A 231 20.02 -10.11 22.40
CA LEU A 231 19.68 -10.33 20.98
C LEU A 231 20.89 -10.08 20.07
N THR A 232 21.64 -9.03 20.33
CA THR A 232 22.88 -8.70 19.62
C THR A 232 23.94 -9.78 19.79
N CYS A 233 24.09 -10.30 21.01
CA CYS A 233 25.02 -11.38 21.32
C CYS A 233 24.60 -12.69 20.65
N ALA A 234 23.30 -13.00 20.62
CA ALA A 234 22.75 -14.14 19.90
C ALA A 234 22.96 -14.03 18.38
N LEU A 235 22.69 -12.85 17.79
CA LEU A 235 22.97 -12.57 16.38
C LEU A 235 24.47 -12.67 16.07
N ARG A 236 25.34 -12.14 16.94
CA ARG A 236 26.80 -12.28 16.79
C ARG A 236 27.24 -13.74 16.77
N ARG A 237 26.69 -14.58 17.66
CA ARG A 237 26.96 -16.02 17.72
C ARG A 237 26.48 -16.75 16.47
N PHE A 238 25.25 -16.47 16.04
CA PHE A 238 24.69 -17.05 14.80
C PHE A 238 25.58 -16.76 13.59
N ILE A 239 26.09 -15.52 13.51
CA ILE A 239 26.93 -15.03 12.42
C ILE A 239 28.40 -15.51 12.52
N SER A 240 28.84 -16.05 13.66
CA SER A 240 30.22 -16.59 13.85
C SER A 240 30.31 -18.11 13.75
N CYS A 241 29.20 -18.80 13.47
CA CYS A 241 29.15 -20.26 13.37
C CYS A 241 29.22 -20.84 11.94
N GLU A 242 29.61 -20.03 10.94
CA GLU A 242 30.05 -20.48 9.60
C GLU A 242 31.53 -20.14 9.38
#